data_AF-A0A929K4D7-F1
#
_entry.id   AF-A0A929K4D7-F1
#
_cell.length_a   1.000
_cell.length_b   1.000
_cell.length_c   1.000
_cell.angle_alpha   90.00
_cell.angle_beta   90.00
_cell.angle_gamma   90.00
#
_symmetry.space_group_name_H-M   'P 1'
#
loop_
_entity.id
_entity.type
_entity.pdbx_description
1 polymer ?
#
loop_
_entity_poly.entity_id
_entity_poly.type
_entity_poly.pdbx_seq_one_letter_code
_entity_poly.pdbx_strand_id
1 'polypeptide(L)'
;KGKRLAQPKNWEDYCQLEASYNEAEDIRLLYVAATRAKNLLVISSLNHKSNKSNPWLPLLKNIKEEMNIIVPEAELPEGEAKEKEKQKEKEKESLLDDYKEIQKECGQWMKDLSKSSYCEKKPTDFKDEEKHRKIETINVGGTAWGSAVHRIFDYLIKEDPDEQLLSLHIEKSLEKQGISPKRKEELAGIIRKFKKSDLYQRLKKAEFKYSEVPFTINIEPAHPLYTELAGQDSRPVILSGTIDLVF
;
A
#
# COMPACT_ATOMS: atom_id res chain seq x y z
N LYS A 1 9.16 -16.99 -3.07
CA LYS A 1 9.89 -16.01 -2.23
C LYS A 1 11.01 -15.42 -3.09
N GLY A 2 10.99 -14.12 -3.35
CA GLY A 2 11.99 -13.45 -4.19
C GLY A 2 13.33 -13.28 -3.47
N LYS A 3 14.41 -13.15 -4.24
CA LYS A 3 15.76 -12.87 -3.72
C LYS A 3 15.80 -11.41 -3.22
N ARG A 4 16.25 -11.19 -1.99
CA ARG A 4 16.45 -9.84 -1.42
C ARG A 4 17.58 -9.16 -2.19
N LEU A 5 17.31 -8.03 -2.85
CA LEU A 5 18.26 -7.33 -3.72
C LEU A 5 19.01 -6.19 -3.01
N ALA A 6 18.35 -5.53 -2.06
CA ALA A 6 18.95 -4.49 -1.23
C ALA A 6 18.21 -4.37 0.10
N GLN A 7 18.89 -3.85 1.12
CA GLN A 7 18.31 -3.42 2.37
C GLN A 7 19.10 -2.23 2.93
N PRO A 8 18.48 -1.34 3.71
CA PRO A 8 19.21 -0.31 4.44
C PRO A 8 20.34 -0.90 5.29
N LYS A 9 21.39 -0.11 5.57
CA LYS A 9 22.40 -0.53 6.57
C LYS A 9 21.68 -0.81 7.89
N ASN A 10 22.06 -1.89 8.57
CA ASN A 10 21.48 -2.34 9.84
C ASN A 10 19.98 -2.72 9.77
N TRP A 11 19.49 -3.17 8.61
CA TRP A 11 18.10 -3.60 8.43
C TRP A 11 17.62 -4.63 9.47
N GLU A 12 18.44 -5.61 9.80
CA GLU A 12 18.12 -6.61 10.83
C GLU A 12 17.85 -5.96 12.20
N ASP A 13 18.61 -4.93 12.58
CA ASP A 13 18.41 -4.20 13.83
C ASP A 13 17.09 -3.42 13.81
N TYR A 14 16.77 -2.77 12.70
CA TYR A 14 15.50 -2.06 12.52
C TYR A 14 14.30 -3.02 12.55
N CYS A 15 14.41 -4.19 11.92
CA CYS A 15 13.35 -5.20 11.99
C CYS A 15 13.12 -5.72 13.41
N GLN A 16 14.20 -5.93 14.18
CA GLN A 16 14.08 -6.36 15.58
C GLN A 16 13.46 -5.25 16.44
N LEU A 17 13.87 -4.01 16.23
CA LEU A 17 13.30 -2.85 16.91
C LEU A 17 11.80 -2.70 16.61
N GLU A 18 11.40 -2.78 15.35
CA GLU A 18 10.01 -2.69 14.93
C GLU A 18 9.16 -3.85 15.48
N ALA A 19 9.69 -5.07 15.49
CA ALA A 19 9.03 -6.21 16.12
C ALA A 19 8.79 -5.98 17.62
N SER A 20 9.81 -5.49 18.34
CA SER A 20 9.68 -5.18 19.78
C SER A 20 8.67 -4.07 20.06
N TYR A 21 8.60 -3.06 19.17
CA TYR A 21 7.62 -1.98 19.26
C TYR A 21 6.20 -2.50 19.04
N ASN A 22 5.99 -3.34 18.03
CA ASN A 22 4.68 -3.95 17.75
C ASN A 22 4.21 -4.84 18.92
N GLU A 23 5.10 -5.66 19.49
CA GLU A 23 4.78 -6.46 20.66
C GLU A 23 4.38 -5.60 21.87
N ALA A 24 5.08 -4.48 22.10
CA ALA A 24 4.75 -3.54 23.17
C ALA A 24 3.40 -2.84 22.92
N GLU A 25 3.11 -2.50 21.67
CA GLU A 25 1.85 -1.86 21.27
C GLU A 25 0.66 -2.80 21.44
N ASP A 26 0.81 -4.09 21.08
CA ASP A 26 -0.21 -5.11 21.30
C ASP A 26 -0.57 -5.23 22.80
N ILE A 27 0.43 -5.21 23.69
CA ILE A 27 0.24 -5.22 25.14
C ILE A 27 -0.46 -3.93 25.60
N ARG A 28 -0.04 -2.78 25.08
CA ARG A 28 -0.62 -1.47 25.45
C ARG A 28 -2.10 -1.41 25.07
N LEU A 29 -2.46 -1.86 23.87
CA LEU A 29 -3.85 -1.91 23.40
C LEU A 29 -4.70 -2.81 24.30
N LEU A 30 -4.20 -4.00 24.64
CA LEU A 30 -4.89 -4.91 25.57
C LEU A 30 -5.07 -4.30 26.96
N TYR A 31 -4.02 -3.65 27.49
CA TYR A 31 -4.07 -2.96 28.78
C TYR A 31 -5.10 -1.83 28.79
N VAL A 32 -5.07 -0.96 27.77
CA VAL A 32 -6.03 0.17 27.66
C VAL A 32 -7.45 -0.36 27.54
N ALA A 33 -7.69 -1.37 26.71
CA ALA A 33 -9.00 -1.96 26.54
C ALA A 33 -9.52 -2.61 27.85
N ALA A 34 -8.66 -3.33 28.56
CA ALA A 34 -9.03 -3.98 29.83
C ALA A 34 -9.28 -2.97 30.96
N THR A 35 -8.45 -1.94 31.07
CA THR A 35 -8.53 -0.96 32.18
C THR A 35 -9.62 0.10 31.98
N ARG A 36 -10.00 0.40 30.73
CA ARG A 36 -11.09 1.35 30.44
C ARG A 36 -12.45 0.88 30.93
N ALA A 37 -12.64 -0.43 31.09
CA ALA A 37 -13.85 -1.02 31.68
C ALA A 37 -14.04 -0.68 33.17
N LYS A 38 -12.97 -0.26 33.87
CA LYS A 38 -12.90 0.23 35.26
C LYS A 38 -13.35 -0.77 36.34
N ASN A 39 -14.61 -1.23 36.31
CA ASN A 39 -15.22 -2.05 37.34
C ASN A 39 -15.49 -3.50 36.89
N LEU A 40 -15.88 -3.72 35.63
CA LEU A 40 -16.24 -5.05 35.12
C LEU A 40 -15.99 -5.14 33.61
N LEU A 41 -15.26 -6.18 33.18
CA LEU A 41 -15.03 -6.51 31.78
C LEU A 41 -15.77 -7.81 31.44
N VAL A 42 -16.74 -7.74 30.53
CA VAL A 42 -17.48 -8.90 30.02
C VAL A 42 -16.97 -9.22 28.62
N ILE A 43 -16.49 -10.45 28.40
CA ILE A 43 -15.93 -10.90 27.12
C ILE A 43 -16.83 -12.01 26.58
N SER A 44 -17.42 -11.78 25.41
CA SER A 44 -18.16 -12.83 24.70
C SER A 44 -17.18 -13.78 24.03
N SER A 45 -17.30 -15.08 24.33
CA SER A 45 -16.55 -16.14 23.65
C SER A 45 -17.51 -16.93 22.79
N LEU A 46 -17.32 -16.86 21.47
CA LEU A 46 -17.95 -17.81 20.54
C LEU A 46 -17.13 -19.10 20.56
N ASN A 47 -17.77 -20.25 20.76
CA ASN A 47 -17.14 -21.58 20.78
C ASN A 47 -16.62 -21.98 19.37
N HIS A 48 -15.70 -21.21 18.81
CA HIS A 48 -14.97 -21.56 17.60
C HIS A 48 -13.73 -22.35 17.95
N LYS A 49 -13.50 -23.46 17.24
CA LYS A 49 -12.40 -24.43 17.43
C LYS A 49 -10.98 -23.83 17.32
N SER A 50 -10.83 -22.53 17.06
CA SER A 50 -9.55 -21.83 17.05
C SER A 50 -9.64 -20.45 17.72
N ASN A 51 -9.29 -20.37 19.00
CA ASN A 51 -9.17 -19.12 19.76
C ASN A 51 -7.88 -18.33 19.44
N LYS A 52 -7.14 -18.69 18.38
CA LYS A 52 -5.85 -18.08 18.03
C LYS A 52 -5.93 -16.60 17.61
N SER A 53 -7.09 -16.15 17.15
CA SER A 53 -7.33 -14.75 16.73
C SER A 53 -8.05 -13.92 17.81
N ASN A 54 -8.23 -14.47 19.02
CA ASN A 54 -8.89 -13.73 20.09
C ASN A 54 -7.92 -12.72 20.72
N PRO A 55 -8.16 -11.40 20.60
CA PRO A 55 -7.26 -10.38 21.13
C PRO A 55 -7.17 -10.41 22.67
N TRP A 56 -8.17 -10.98 23.35
CA TRP A 56 -8.20 -11.10 24.80
C TRP A 56 -7.45 -12.32 25.33
N LEU A 57 -7.02 -13.24 24.44
CA LEU A 57 -6.41 -14.52 24.80
C LEU A 57 -5.33 -14.42 25.90
N PRO A 58 -4.44 -13.41 25.94
CA PRO A 58 -3.45 -13.28 27.00
C PRO A 58 -4.07 -13.15 28.41
N LEU A 59 -5.25 -12.53 28.54
CA LEU A 59 -5.99 -12.40 29.80
C LEU A 59 -6.81 -13.64 30.13
N LEU A 60 -7.22 -14.42 29.11
CA LEU A 60 -8.07 -15.60 29.29
C LEU A 60 -7.30 -16.84 29.78
N LYS A 61 -5.96 -16.83 29.75
CA LYS A 61 -5.10 -17.99 30.10
C LYS A 61 -5.35 -18.56 31.50
N ASN A 62 -5.76 -17.71 32.44
CA ASN A 62 -5.94 -18.07 33.85
C ASN A 62 -7.42 -18.00 34.29
N ILE A 63 -8.37 -17.94 33.35
CA ILE A 63 -9.79 -17.94 33.68
C ILE A 63 -10.20 -19.32 34.18
N LYS A 64 -10.92 -19.33 35.30
CA LYS A 64 -11.51 -20.54 35.89
C LYS A 64 -12.93 -20.74 35.37
N GLU A 65 -13.39 -21.98 35.32
CA GLU A 65 -14.74 -22.32 34.85
C GLU A 65 -15.85 -21.60 35.65
N GLU A 66 -15.62 -21.34 36.94
CA GLU A 66 -16.51 -20.58 37.84
C GLU A 66 -16.74 -19.11 37.42
N MET A 67 -15.89 -18.56 36.54
CA MET A 67 -16.01 -17.20 36.01
C MET A 67 -16.81 -17.14 34.72
N ASN A 68 -17.17 -18.29 34.14
CA ASN A 68 -18.00 -18.35 32.94
C ASN A 68 -19.47 -18.15 33.32
N ILE A 69 -20.05 -17.06 32.83
CA ILE A 69 -21.48 -16.81 32.99
C ILE A 69 -22.21 -17.50 31.83
N ILE A 70 -22.95 -18.56 32.14
CA ILE A 70 -23.88 -19.16 31.19
C ILE A 70 -25.05 -18.19 31.06
N VAL A 71 -25.18 -17.58 29.88
CA VAL A 71 -26.34 -16.74 29.56
C VAL A 71 -27.48 -17.69 29.16
N PRO A 72 -28.53 -17.86 29.99
CA PRO A 72 -29.70 -18.61 29.56
C PRO A 72 -30.31 -17.91 28.36
N GLU A 73 -30.74 -18.69 27.37
CA GLU A 73 -31.43 -18.17 26.20
C GLU A 73 -32.78 -17.60 26.66
N ALA A 74 -32.85 -16.27 26.79
CA ALA A 74 -34.04 -15.61 27.28
C ALA A 74 -35.08 -15.56 26.17
N GLU A 75 -36.22 -16.23 26.38
CA GLU A 75 -37.45 -15.86 25.68
C GLU A 75 -37.80 -14.43 26.09
N LEU A 76 -37.91 -13.54 25.09
CA LEU A 76 -38.20 -12.12 25.30
C LEU A 76 -39.52 -11.96 26.08
N PRO A 77 -39.54 -11.34 27.28
CA PRO A 77 -40.77 -11.12 28.00
C PRO A 77 -41.56 -10.00 27.32
N GLU A 78 -42.70 -10.35 26.71
CA GLU A 78 -43.74 -9.40 26.33
C GLU A 78 -44.40 -8.85 27.60
N GLY A 79 -44.06 -7.61 27.99
CA GLY A 79 -44.97 -6.80 28.79
C GLY A 79 -44.48 -6.31 30.15
N GLU A 80 -43.43 -5.46 30.20
CA GLU A 80 -43.22 -4.52 31.31
C GLU A 80 -42.62 -3.19 30.81
N ALA A 81 -43.29 -2.55 29.85
CA ALA A 81 -42.73 -1.37 29.16
C ALA A 81 -43.08 -0.01 29.80
N LYS A 82 -44.21 0.16 30.50
CA LYS A 82 -44.81 1.51 30.58
C LYS A 82 -44.33 2.46 31.69
N GLU A 83 -43.70 1.99 32.77
CA GLU A 83 -43.20 2.90 33.82
C GLU A 83 -41.70 3.21 33.74
N LYS A 84 -40.90 2.34 33.13
CA LYS A 84 -39.45 2.57 32.92
C LYS A 84 -39.15 3.49 31.73
N GLU A 85 -40.14 3.82 30.90
CA GLU A 85 -39.98 4.62 29.68
C GLU A 85 -39.66 6.10 29.95
N LYS A 86 -40.34 6.76 30.91
CA LYS A 86 -40.14 8.21 31.16
C LYS A 86 -38.79 8.59 31.78
N GLN A 87 -38.18 7.70 32.57
CA GLN A 87 -36.83 7.91 33.10
C GLN A 87 -35.76 7.56 32.05
N LYS A 88 -35.99 6.51 31.24
CA LYS A 88 -35.10 6.13 30.13
C LYS A 88 -35.06 7.15 29.00
N GLU A 89 -36.13 7.90 28.73
CA GLU A 89 -36.16 8.90 27.66
C GLU A 89 -35.24 10.09 27.94
N LYS A 90 -35.23 10.63 29.17
CA LYS A 90 -34.33 11.73 29.56
C LYS A 90 -32.85 11.31 29.59
N GLU A 91 -32.57 10.10 30.08
CA GLU A 91 -31.23 9.52 30.09
C GLU A 91 -30.73 9.27 28.65
N LYS A 92 -31.61 8.77 27.76
CA LYS A 92 -31.32 8.59 26.33
C LYS A 92 -31.06 9.93 25.61
N GLU A 93 -31.82 10.99 25.90
CA GLU A 93 -31.57 12.32 25.34
C GLU A 93 -30.20 12.86 25.75
N SER A 94 -29.82 12.76 27.03
CA SER A 94 -28.49 13.17 27.49
C SER A 94 -27.37 12.35 26.85
N LEU A 95 -27.54 11.03 26.73
CA LEU A 95 -26.56 10.14 26.07
C LEU A 95 -26.45 10.42 24.57
N LEU A 96 -27.54 10.83 23.91
CA LEU A 96 -27.53 11.20 22.49
C LEU A 96 -26.78 12.50 22.26
N ASP A 97 -26.90 13.47 23.17
CA ASP A 97 -26.18 14.73 23.07
C ASP A 97 -24.69 14.56 23.40
N ASP A 98 -24.35 13.78 24.43
CA ASP A 98 -22.97 13.37 24.73
C ASP A 98 -22.33 12.63 23.54
N TYR A 99 -23.08 11.71 22.90
CA TYR A 99 -22.61 10.98 21.72
C TYR A 99 -22.38 11.91 20.52
N LYS A 100 -23.26 12.88 20.28
CA LYS A 100 -23.07 13.89 19.23
C LYS A 100 -21.86 14.77 19.49
N GLU A 101 -21.59 15.10 20.76
CA GLU A 101 -20.41 15.88 21.15
C GLU A 101 -19.12 15.10 20.93
N ILE A 102 -19.05 13.84 21.38
CA ILE A 102 -17.94 12.92 21.09
C ILE A 102 -17.77 12.73 19.57
N GLN A 103 -18.86 12.62 18.80
CA GLN A 103 -18.78 12.49 17.35
C GLN A 103 -18.21 13.76 16.68
N LYS A 104 -18.53 14.95 17.22
CA LYS A 104 -17.94 16.22 16.76
C LYS A 104 -16.46 16.31 17.11
N GLU A 105 -16.08 15.95 18.34
CA GLU A 105 -14.67 15.93 18.77
C GLU A 105 -13.85 14.92 17.97
N CYS A 106 -14.34 13.68 17.84
CA CYS A 106 -13.74 12.65 16.99
C CYS A 106 -13.66 13.10 15.53
N GLY A 107 -14.73 13.73 15.01
CA GLY A 107 -14.74 14.27 13.65
C GLY A 107 -13.72 15.38 13.46
N GLN A 108 -13.48 16.20 14.48
CA GLN A 108 -12.48 17.26 14.45
C GLN A 108 -11.05 16.69 14.52
N TRP A 109 -10.79 15.74 15.43
CA TRP A 109 -9.52 15.00 15.49
C TRP A 109 -9.22 14.28 14.19
N MET A 110 -10.23 13.65 13.59
CA MET A 110 -10.09 12.94 12.32
C MET A 110 -9.81 13.92 11.16
N LYS A 111 -10.39 15.12 11.17
CA LYS A 111 -10.04 16.19 10.21
C LYS A 111 -8.60 16.68 10.38
N ASP A 112 -8.13 16.83 11.61
CA ASP A 112 -6.78 17.29 11.88
C ASP A 112 -5.72 16.22 11.56
N LEU A 113 -6.02 14.94 11.83
CA LEU A 113 -5.17 13.80 11.43
C LEU A 113 -5.23 13.48 9.92
N SER A 114 -6.30 13.87 9.24
CA SER A 114 -6.46 13.72 7.78
C SER A 114 -5.64 14.74 6.98
N LYS A 115 -5.06 15.75 7.63
CA LYS A 115 -4.11 16.66 6.99
C LYS A 115 -2.83 15.91 6.65
N SER A 116 -2.68 15.55 5.39
CA SER A 116 -1.49 14.86 4.89
C SER A 116 -0.23 15.62 5.26
N SER A 117 0.67 14.97 6.00
CA SER A 117 1.97 15.53 6.43
C SER A 117 3.00 15.57 5.29
N TYR A 118 2.73 14.85 4.20
CA TYR A 118 3.56 14.81 3.00
C TYR A 118 2.69 14.84 1.73
N CYS A 119 3.32 15.10 0.59
CA CYS A 119 2.68 14.98 -0.73
C CYS A 119 3.32 13.82 -1.51
N GLU A 120 2.52 12.93 -2.07
CA GLU A 120 3.02 11.89 -2.98
C GLU A 120 2.96 12.38 -4.43
N LYS A 121 4.05 12.14 -5.19
CA LYS A 121 4.12 12.45 -6.62
C LYS A 121 4.77 11.33 -7.41
N LYS A 122 4.38 11.19 -8.68
CA LYS A 122 5.02 10.33 -9.67
C LYS A 122 5.71 11.13 -10.76
N PRO A 123 6.67 10.53 -11.48
CA PRO A 123 7.27 11.13 -12.67
C PRO A 123 6.31 11.49 -13.81
N THR A 124 5.07 10.99 -13.77
CA THR A 124 4.02 11.35 -14.75
C THR A 124 3.17 12.53 -14.30
N ASP A 125 3.29 12.97 -13.04
CA ASP A 125 2.45 14.03 -12.47
C ASP A 125 3.05 15.43 -12.67
N PHE A 126 4.17 15.53 -13.40
CA PHE A 126 4.82 16.79 -13.71
C PHE A 126 4.03 17.56 -14.78
N LYS A 127 3.63 18.79 -14.45
CA LYS A 127 2.82 19.64 -15.35
C LYS A 127 3.59 20.20 -16.54
N ASP A 128 4.91 20.29 -16.43
CA ASP A 128 5.82 20.81 -17.46
C ASP A 128 6.62 19.68 -18.11
N GLU A 129 5.96 18.61 -18.58
CA GLU A 129 6.66 17.49 -19.23
C GLU A 129 7.56 17.97 -20.39
N GLU A 130 7.16 19.02 -21.12
CA GLU A 130 7.94 19.58 -22.23
C GLU A 130 9.29 20.17 -21.81
N LYS A 131 9.41 20.74 -20.60
CA LYS A 131 10.68 21.29 -20.11
C LYS A 131 11.70 20.21 -19.74
N HIS A 132 11.22 19.02 -19.39
CA HIS A 132 12.05 17.90 -18.94
C HIS A 132 12.29 16.86 -20.04
N ARG A 133 11.58 16.95 -21.18
CA ARG A 133 11.79 16.07 -22.34
C ARG A 133 13.06 16.46 -23.10
N LYS A 134 14.13 15.69 -22.89
CA LYS A 134 15.38 15.79 -23.67
C LYS A 134 15.33 15.07 -25.02
N ILE A 135 14.27 14.30 -25.28
CA ILE A 135 14.12 13.44 -26.46
C ILE A 135 12.76 13.72 -27.09
N GLU A 136 12.74 13.97 -28.41
CA GLU A 136 11.50 14.12 -29.16
C GLU A 136 10.69 12.82 -29.16
N THR A 137 9.42 12.93 -28.79
CA THR A 137 8.49 11.80 -28.82
C THR A 137 7.94 11.63 -30.23
N ILE A 138 8.31 10.54 -30.90
CA ILE A 138 7.66 10.14 -32.15
C ILE A 138 6.38 9.37 -31.77
N ASN A 139 5.21 9.91 -32.11
CA ASN A 139 3.95 9.21 -31.85
C ASN A 139 3.72 8.13 -32.92
N VAL A 140 4.19 6.92 -32.60
CA VAL A 140 4.09 5.76 -33.50
C VAL A 140 2.84 4.92 -33.21
N GLY A 141 2.04 5.23 -32.18
CA GLY A 141 0.86 4.43 -31.85
C GLY A 141 0.28 4.59 -30.44
N GLY A 142 0.54 5.72 -29.77
CA GLY A 142 0.02 6.01 -28.44
C GLY A 142 0.49 5.04 -27.33
N THR A 143 -0.19 5.12 -26.18
CA THR A 143 0.17 4.42 -24.94
C THR A 143 0.17 2.89 -25.06
N ALA A 144 -0.75 2.33 -25.84
CA ALA A 144 -0.83 0.87 -26.06
C ALA A 144 0.42 0.34 -26.77
N TRP A 145 0.87 1.03 -27.82
CA TRP A 145 2.11 0.69 -28.53
C TRP A 145 3.33 0.82 -27.63
N GLY A 146 3.45 1.94 -26.91
CA GLY A 146 4.53 2.15 -25.95
C GLY A 146 4.59 1.05 -24.89
N SER A 147 3.45 0.64 -24.35
CA SER A 147 3.33 -0.44 -23.36
C SER A 147 3.75 -1.81 -23.93
N ALA A 148 3.41 -2.09 -25.19
CA ALA A 148 3.85 -3.30 -25.87
C ALA A 148 5.38 -3.29 -26.07
N VAL A 149 5.93 -2.19 -26.57
CA VAL A 149 7.37 -2.00 -26.78
C VAL A 149 8.13 -2.21 -25.46
N HIS A 150 7.72 -1.48 -24.42
CA HIS A 150 8.28 -1.53 -23.07
C HIS A 150 8.36 -2.96 -22.52
N ARG A 151 7.26 -3.70 -22.64
CA ARG A 151 7.16 -5.08 -22.16
C ARG A 151 8.12 -6.03 -22.89
N ILE A 152 8.34 -5.83 -24.19
CA ILE A 152 9.31 -6.64 -24.93
C ILE A 152 10.74 -6.30 -24.53
N PHE A 153 11.06 -5.02 -24.31
CA PHE A 153 12.38 -4.62 -23.83
C PHE A 153 12.68 -5.21 -22.45
N ASP A 154 11.73 -5.13 -21.52
CA ASP A 154 11.87 -5.76 -20.20
C ASP A 154 12.14 -7.27 -20.30
N TYR A 155 11.34 -7.97 -21.12
CA TYR A 155 11.53 -9.40 -21.37
C TYR A 155 12.89 -9.72 -22.01
N LEU A 156 13.31 -8.93 -23.01
CA LEU A 156 14.60 -9.07 -23.68
C LEU A 156 15.77 -8.92 -22.71
N ILE A 157 15.69 -7.96 -21.78
CA ILE A 157 16.76 -7.67 -20.83
C ILE A 157 16.85 -8.77 -19.76
N LYS A 158 15.71 -9.21 -19.22
CA LYS A 158 15.64 -10.22 -18.16
C LYS A 158 16.05 -11.60 -18.64
N GLU A 159 15.43 -12.07 -19.72
CA GLU A 159 15.48 -13.48 -20.12
C GLU A 159 16.49 -13.76 -21.23
N ASP A 160 16.94 -12.72 -21.95
CA ASP A 160 17.81 -12.85 -23.12
C ASP A 160 17.40 -14.00 -24.07
N PRO A 161 16.14 -14.03 -24.52
CA PRO A 161 15.55 -15.15 -25.22
C PRO A 161 16.15 -15.32 -26.63
N ASP A 162 16.04 -16.54 -27.16
CA ASP A 162 16.28 -16.78 -28.58
C ASP A 162 15.25 -16.03 -29.47
N GLU A 163 15.54 -15.97 -30.77
CA GLU A 163 14.70 -15.24 -31.74
C GLU A 163 13.29 -15.83 -31.89
N GLN A 164 13.10 -17.15 -31.67
CA GLN A 164 11.79 -17.79 -31.81
C GLN A 164 10.88 -17.43 -30.64
N LEU A 165 11.39 -17.51 -29.42
CA LEU A 165 10.68 -17.12 -28.20
C LEU A 165 10.40 -15.61 -28.17
N LEU A 166 11.34 -14.80 -28.62
CA LEU A 166 11.15 -13.36 -28.76
C LEU A 166 10.01 -13.04 -29.74
N SER A 167 9.98 -13.68 -30.90
CA SER A 167 8.92 -13.52 -31.92
C SER A 167 7.53 -13.86 -31.35
N LEU A 168 7.42 -14.95 -30.60
CA LEU A 168 6.19 -15.34 -29.93
C LEU A 168 5.77 -14.35 -28.83
N HIS A 169 6.74 -13.81 -28.08
CA HIS A 169 6.44 -12.83 -27.03
C HIS A 169 5.98 -11.48 -27.61
N ILE A 170 6.53 -11.08 -28.77
CA ILE A 170 6.08 -9.92 -29.55
C ILE A 170 4.61 -10.08 -29.92
N GLU A 171 4.22 -11.20 -30.54
CA GLU A 171 2.83 -11.46 -30.92
C GLU A 171 1.89 -11.39 -29.72
N LYS A 172 2.24 -12.09 -28.64
CA LYS A 172 1.45 -12.12 -27.41
C LYS A 172 1.31 -10.74 -26.77
N SER A 173 2.35 -9.90 -26.85
CA SER A 173 2.32 -8.55 -26.28
C SER A 173 1.47 -7.59 -27.10
N LEU A 174 1.48 -7.73 -28.44
CA LEU A 174 0.60 -6.97 -29.32
C LEU A 174 -0.87 -7.37 -29.13
N GLU A 175 -1.14 -8.68 -29.07
CA GLU A 175 -2.50 -9.22 -28.84
C GLU A 175 -3.09 -8.72 -27.52
N LYS A 176 -2.31 -8.78 -26.43
CA LYS A 176 -2.73 -8.27 -25.11
C LYS A 176 -3.08 -6.79 -25.10
N GLN A 177 -2.47 -5.98 -25.97
CA GLN A 177 -2.73 -4.55 -26.09
C GLN A 177 -3.77 -4.23 -27.17
N GLY A 178 -4.40 -5.24 -27.78
CA GLY A 178 -5.38 -5.06 -28.86
C GLY A 178 -4.78 -4.49 -30.15
N ILE A 179 -3.47 -4.65 -30.36
CA ILE A 179 -2.75 -4.06 -31.50
C ILE A 179 -2.75 -5.05 -32.67
N SER A 180 -2.95 -4.54 -33.88
CA SER A 180 -2.94 -5.36 -35.08
C SER A 180 -1.63 -6.15 -35.24
N PRO A 181 -1.69 -7.46 -35.55
CA PRO A 181 -0.50 -8.29 -35.75
C PRO A 181 0.36 -7.83 -36.94
N LYS A 182 -0.19 -7.01 -37.85
CA LYS A 182 0.56 -6.41 -38.97
C LYS A 182 1.73 -5.51 -38.52
N ARG A 183 1.75 -5.10 -37.25
CA ARG A 183 2.81 -4.29 -36.66
C ARG A 183 3.91 -5.11 -36.00
N LYS A 184 3.84 -6.45 -36.09
CA LYS A 184 4.87 -7.36 -35.59
C LYS A 184 6.23 -7.06 -36.21
N GLU A 185 6.29 -6.92 -37.53
CA GLU A 185 7.52 -6.62 -38.26
C GLU A 185 8.15 -5.30 -37.83
N GLU A 186 7.32 -4.31 -37.50
CA GLU A 186 7.74 -3.00 -37.01
C GLU A 186 8.42 -3.13 -35.63
N LEU A 187 7.77 -3.82 -34.68
CA LEU A 187 8.33 -4.04 -33.34
C LEU A 187 9.61 -4.89 -33.39
N ALA A 188 9.61 -5.96 -34.19
CA ALA A 188 10.80 -6.76 -34.45
C ALA A 188 11.93 -5.94 -35.11
N GLY A 189 11.60 -4.96 -35.94
CA GLY A 189 12.54 -4.01 -36.53
C GLY A 189 13.20 -3.13 -35.47
N ILE A 190 12.42 -2.59 -34.53
CA ILE A 190 12.92 -1.78 -33.41
C ILE A 190 13.90 -2.59 -32.55
N ILE A 191 13.53 -3.82 -32.20
CA ILE A 191 14.38 -4.69 -31.37
C ILE A 191 15.68 -5.04 -32.08
N ARG A 192 15.63 -5.33 -33.39
CA ARG A 192 16.83 -5.56 -34.20
C ARG A 192 17.75 -4.34 -34.24
N LYS A 193 17.20 -3.13 -34.35
CA LYS A 193 17.98 -1.89 -34.28
C LYS A 193 18.63 -1.72 -32.90
N PHE A 194 17.88 -1.99 -31.83
CA PHE A 194 18.42 -1.93 -30.47
C PHE A 194 19.54 -2.95 -30.24
N LYS A 195 19.38 -4.21 -30.66
CA LYS A 195 20.42 -5.25 -30.54
C LYS A 195 21.73 -4.87 -31.24
N LYS A 196 21.66 -4.05 -32.30
CA LYS A 196 22.82 -3.54 -33.04
C LYS A 196 23.43 -2.27 -32.43
N SER A 197 22.78 -1.65 -31.44
CA SER A 197 23.24 -0.40 -30.84
C SER A 197 24.40 -0.60 -29.86
N ASP A 198 25.23 0.41 -29.70
CA ASP A 198 26.30 0.44 -28.70
C ASP A 198 25.75 0.29 -27.27
N LEU A 199 24.52 0.78 -27.04
CA LEU A 199 23.85 0.66 -25.74
C LEU A 199 23.63 -0.81 -25.37
N TYR A 200 23.15 -1.62 -26.31
CA TYR A 200 22.96 -3.05 -26.08
C TYR A 200 24.28 -3.80 -25.90
N GLN A 201 25.32 -3.40 -26.63
CA GLN A 201 26.66 -3.97 -26.44
C GLN A 201 27.24 -3.65 -25.06
N ARG A 202 27.01 -2.44 -24.54
CA ARG A 202 27.38 -2.08 -23.16
C ARG A 202 26.57 -2.88 -22.14
N LEU A 203 25.27 -3.00 -22.35
CA LEU A 203 24.38 -3.81 -21.50
C LEU A 203 24.82 -5.28 -21.43
N LYS A 204 25.25 -5.87 -22.55
CA LYS A 204 25.75 -7.25 -22.59
C LYS A 204 27.05 -7.46 -21.83
N LYS A 205 27.87 -6.41 -21.69
CA LYS A 205 29.15 -6.46 -20.96
C LYS A 205 29.01 -6.13 -19.48
N ALA A 206 27.86 -5.62 -19.05
CA ALA A 206 27.63 -5.27 -17.67
C ALA A 206 27.51 -6.51 -16.79
N GLU A 207 28.13 -6.44 -15.62
CA GLU A 207 28.09 -7.52 -14.63
C GLU A 207 26.68 -7.66 -14.03
N PHE A 208 25.99 -6.54 -13.83
CA PHE A 208 24.66 -6.49 -13.28
C PHE A 208 23.73 -5.76 -14.24
N LYS A 209 22.51 -6.27 -14.41
CA LYS A 209 21.46 -5.65 -15.20
C LYS A 209 20.14 -5.77 -14.45
N TYR A 210 19.47 -4.65 -14.23
CA TYR A 210 18.20 -4.58 -13.53
C TYR A 210 17.23 -3.76 -14.37
N SER A 211 16.11 -4.36 -14.75
CA SER A 211 15.00 -3.67 -15.39
C SER A 211 13.83 -3.51 -14.43
N GLU A 212 13.01 -2.48 -14.64
CA GLU A 212 11.87 -2.14 -13.78
C GLU A 212 12.27 -1.92 -12.31
N VAL A 213 13.27 -1.09 -12.04
CA VAL A 213 13.75 -0.84 -10.68
C VAL A 213 12.89 0.22 -10.00
N PRO A 214 12.07 -0.14 -8.99
CA PRO A 214 11.29 0.85 -8.26
C PRO A 214 12.20 1.70 -7.36
N PHE A 215 11.88 2.97 -7.23
CA PHE A 215 12.52 3.86 -6.28
C PHE A 215 11.50 4.75 -5.59
N THR A 216 11.85 5.15 -4.38
CA THR A 216 11.12 6.16 -3.61
C THR A 216 12.15 7.06 -2.96
N ILE A 217 11.98 8.38 -3.11
CA ILE A 217 12.82 9.38 -2.46
C ILE A 217 11.95 10.36 -1.67
N ASN A 218 12.38 10.68 -0.45
CA ASN A 218 11.80 11.75 0.35
C ASN A 218 12.53 13.05 0.05
N ILE A 219 11.80 14.08 -0.36
CA ILE A 219 12.32 15.37 -0.80
C ILE A 219 11.81 16.43 0.16
N GLU A 220 12.71 16.83 1.06
CA GLU A 220 12.47 17.89 2.03
C GLU A 220 12.44 19.28 1.37
N PRO A 221 11.79 20.29 1.97
CA PRO A 221 11.75 21.66 1.46
C PRO A 221 13.10 22.30 1.14
N ALA A 222 14.16 21.86 1.83
CA ALA A 222 15.53 22.33 1.60
C ALA A 222 16.23 21.68 0.38
N HIS A 223 15.64 20.65 -0.22
CA HIS A 223 16.25 19.91 -1.32
C HIS A 223 16.17 20.71 -2.63
N PRO A 224 17.22 20.76 -3.48
CA PRO A 224 17.21 21.54 -4.73
C PRO A 224 16.06 21.19 -5.70
N LEU A 225 15.65 19.92 -5.72
CA LEU A 225 14.52 19.47 -6.55
C LEU A 225 13.15 19.89 -6.01
N TYR A 226 13.06 20.37 -4.76
CA TYR A 226 11.80 20.71 -4.12
C TYR A 226 11.05 21.81 -4.87
N THR A 227 11.75 22.83 -5.37
CA THR A 227 11.15 23.94 -6.12
C THR A 227 10.51 23.49 -7.43
N GLU A 228 11.02 22.43 -8.04
CA GLU A 228 10.45 21.84 -9.26
C GLU A 228 9.24 20.93 -8.96
N LEU A 229 9.16 20.44 -7.72
CA LEU A 229 8.20 19.40 -7.31
C LEU A 229 7.01 19.94 -6.52
N ALA A 230 7.22 20.82 -5.54
CA ALA A 230 6.21 21.15 -4.53
C ALA A 230 5.37 22.40 -4.86
N GLY A 231 5.77 23.23 -5.84
CA GLY A 231 5.11 24.52 -6.05
C GLY A 231 5.26 25.44 -4.82
N GLN A 232 4.15 25.98 -4.29
CA GLN A 232 4.11 26.79 -3.05
C GLN A 232 3.83 25.97 -1.77
N ASP A 233 3.77 24.63 -1.86
CA ASP A 233 3.60 23.80 -0.67
C ASP A 233 4.88 23.82 0.18
N SER A 234 4.74 23.65 1.49
CA SER A 234 5.85 23.61 2.47
C SER A 234 6.07 22.21 3.06
N ARG A 235 5.27 21.23 2.63
CA ARG A 235 5.36 19.83 3.09
C ARG A 235 6.37 19.02 2.30
N PRO A 236 7.05 18.04 2.91
CA PRO A 236 7.93 17.12 2.20
C PRO A 236 7.19 16.35 1.09
N VAL A 237 7.90 16.07 0.00
CA VAL A 237 7.36 15.35 -1.16
C VAL A 237 7.99 13.95 -1.25
N ILE A 238 7.15 12.93 -1.26
CA ILE A 238 7.54 11.55 -1.57
C ILE A 238 7.42 11.36 -3.08
N LEU A 239 8.56 11.26 -3.77
CA LEU A 239 8.61 10.96 -5.20
C LEU A 239 8.85 9.47 -5.39
N SER A 240 7.89 8.79 -6.02
CA SER A 240 7.96 7.36 -6.32
C SER A 240 7.90 7.11 -7.82
N GLY A 241 8.76 6.24 -8.33
CA GLY A 241 8.81 5.92 -9.74
C GLY A 241 9.51 4.60 -10.03
N THR A 242 9.64 4.30 -11.32
CA THR A 242 10.35 3.11 -11.80
C THR A 242 11.40 3.53 -12.81
N ILE A 243 12.62 3.02 -12.66
CA ILE A 243 13.70 3.18 -13.63
C ILE A 243 13.66 1.97 -14.57
N ASP A 244 13.52 2.23 -15.87
CA ASP A 244 13.38 1.18 -16.88
C ASP A 244 14.57 0.20 -16.90
N LEU A 245 15.79 0.73 -16.75
CA LEU A 245 17.02 -0.06 -16.86
C LEU A 245 18.21 0.57 -16.12
N VAL A 246 18.92 -0.24 -15.32
CA VAL A 246 20.21 0.07 -14.68
C VAL A 246 21.19 -1.08 -14.95
N PHE A 247 22.38 -0.77 -15.45
CA PHE A 247 23.45 -1.74 -15.75
C PHE A 247 24.84 -1.10 -15.72
#